data_AF-A0A7X9INY0-F1
#
_entry.id   AF-A0A7X9INY0-F1
#
_cell.length_a   1.000
_cell.length_b   1.000
_cell.length_c   1.000
_cell.angle_alpha   90.00
_cell.angle_beta   90.00
_cell.angle_gamma   90.00
#
_symmetry.space_group_name_H-M   'P 1'
#
loop_
_entity.id
_entity.type
_entity.pdbx_description
1 polymer ?
#
loop_
_entity_poly.entity_id
_entity_poly.type
_entity_poly.pdbx_seq_one_letter_code
_entity_poly.pdbx_strand_id
1 'polypeptide(L)'
;SEHLFIFILEEELSYFPFKYRFEIVKKATKHLDNITILPSSQYIISAATFPDYFLKDLPKDQVHAELDVAIFGNKIAPVLAINKRFVGEEPYCQVTSKYNETMQKLLPKYGIEFTILERKKFNDKAISASTVRQYIREDKFDEIKKIVPLATYEFLVSKEAIPIIEEIKNTTRRH
;
A
#
# COMPACT_ATOMS: atom_id res chain seq x y z
N SER A 1 -10.76 20.99 10.44
CA SER A 1 -11.46 19.73 10.12
C SER A 1 -10.41 18.67 9.86
N GLU A 2 -10.69 17.42 10.23
CA GLU A 2 -9.77 16.30 9.98
C GLU A 2 -10.08 15.68 8.60
N HIS A 3 -9.08 15.56 7.73
CA HIS A 3 -9.22 15.04 6.37
C HIS A 3 -8.14 14.00 6.09
N LEU A 4 -8.50 12.86 5.51
CA LEU A 4 -7.58 11.75 5.24
C LEU A 4 -7.27 11.65 3.74
N PHE A 5 -5.99 11.76 3.39
CA PHE A 5 -5.51 11.46 2.04
C PHE A 5 -5.07 10.00 1.95
N ILE A 6 -5.59 9.28 0.96
CA ILE A 6 -5.19 7.90 0.65
C ILE A 6 -4.47 7.90 -0.69
N PHE A 7 -3.16 7.67 -0.67
CA PHE A 7 -2.34 7.57 -1.88
C PHE A 7 -2.31 6.12 -2.37
N ILE A 8 -2.66 5.91 -3.63
CA ILE A 8 -2.67 4.60 -4.29
C ILE A 8 -1.46 4.50 -5.21
N LEU A 9 -0.55 3.55 -4.91
CA LEU A 9 0.65 3.32 -5.71
C LEU A 9 0.31 3.08 -7.18
N GLU A 10 0.90 3.82 -8.11
CA GLU A 10 0.61 3.67 -9.55
C GLU A 10 1.37 2.55 -10.25
N GLU A 11 2.39 1.98 -9.60
CA GLU A 11 3.21 0.93 -10.20
C GLU A 11 2.40 -0.33 -10.56
N GLU A 12 2.62 -0.85 -11.76
CA GLU A 12 1.95 -2.03 -12.32
C GLU A 12 2.74 -3.32 -12.07
N LEU A 13 3.38 -3.42 -10.90
CA LEU A 13 4.13 -4.59 -10.47
C LEU A 13 3.26 -5.66 -9.77
N SER A 14 1.96 -5.40 -9.62
CA SER A 14 1.00 -6.25 -8.92
C SER A 14 0.13 -7.02 -9.91
N TYR A 15 -0.30 -8.23 -9.55
CA TYR A 15 -1.42 -8.95 -10.18
C TYR A 15 -2.65 -8.08 -10.45
N PHE A 16 -2.90 -7.08 -9.60
CA PHE A 16 -4.04 -6.18 -9.71
C PHE A 16 -3.60 -4.84 -10.32
N PRO A 17 -4.03 -4.55 -11.56
CA PRO A 17 -3.76 -3.27 -12.20
C PRO A 17 -4.17 -2.05 -11.38
N PHE A 18 -3.46 -0.94 -11.53
CA PHE A 18 -3.72 0.32 -10.81
C PHE A 18 -5.18 0.74 -10.89
N LYS A 19 -5.76 0.73 -12.10
CA LYS A 19 -7.16 1.12 -12.31
C LYS A 19 -8.15 0.38 -11.40
N TYR A 20 -7.92 -0.91 -11.16
CA TYR A 20 -8.81 -1.70 -10.32
C TYR A 20 -8.56 -1.44 -8.84
N ARG A 21 -7.29 -1.33 -8.42
CA ARG A 21 -6.95 -0.97 -7.04
C ARG A 21 -7.55 0.38 -6.64
N PHE A 22 -7.45 1.36 -7.53
CA PHE A 22 -8.02 2.70 -7.33
C PHE A 22 -9.56 2.64 -7.16
N GLU A 23 -10.26 1.97 -8.08
CA GLU A 23 -11.72 1.85 -8.03
C GLU A 23 -12.21 1.03 -6.82
N ILE A 24 -11.49 -0.02 -6.42
CA ILE A 24 -11.81 -0.81 -5.23
C ILE A 24 -11.73 0.06 -3.97
N VAL A 25 -10.66 0.85 -3.81
CA VAL A 25 -10.53 1.73 -2.63
C VAL A 25 -11.63 2.79 -2.66
N LYS A 26 -11.89 3.41 -3.81
CA LYS A 26 -12.97 4.40 -3.98
C LYS A 26 -14.34 3.87 -3.60
N LYS A 27 -14.66 2.63 -3.98
CA LYS A 27 -15.90 1.96 -3.56
C LYS A 27 -15.88 1.62 -2.07
N ALA A 28 -14.79 1.05 -1.57
CA ALA A 28 -14.65 0.62 -0.18
C ALA A 28 -14.82 1.78 0.80
N THR A 29 -14.42 2.99 0.42
CA THR A 29 -14.41 4.16 1.28
C THR A 29 -15.49 5.18 0.96
N LYS A 30 -16.44 4.87 0.06
CA LYS A 30 -17.51 5.78 -0.40
C LYS A 30 -18.38 6.32 0.75
N HIS A 31 -18.45 5.61 1.86
CA HIS A 31 -19.23 5.95 3.05
C HIS A 31 -18.55 6.97 3.97
N LEU A 32 -17.33 7.42 3.63
CA LEU A 32 -16.56 8.39 4.39
C LEU A 32 -16.54 9.72 3.63
N ASP A 33 -16.97 10.80 4.28
CA ASP A 33 -17.11 12.11 3.65
C ASP A 33 -15.84 12.98 3.70
N ASN A 34 -14.86 12.60 4.54
CA ASN A 34 -13.66 13.38 4.83
C ASN A 34 -12.37 12.76 4.25
N ILE A 35 -12.47 12.17 3.06
CA ILE A 35 -11.35 11.49 2.42
C ILE A 35 -11.10 12.01 0.99
N THR A 36 -9.84 11.99 0.57
CA THR A 36 -9.47 12.13 -0.84
C THR A 36 -8.55 10.98 -1.23
N ILE A 37 -8.91 10.28 -2.31
CA ILE A 37 -8.08 9.24 -2.88
C ILE A 37 -7.28 9.85 -4.03
N LEU A 38 -5.96 9.71 -3.98
CA LEU A 38 -5.04 10.25 -4.97
C LEU A 38 -4.16 9.14 -5.54
N PRO A 39 -3.81 9.19 -6.84
CA PRO A 39 -2.65 8.45 -7.33
C PRO A 39 -1.38 8.87 -6.56
N SER A 40 -0.46 7.94 -6.33
CA SER A 40 0.80 8.21 -5.65
C SER A 40 1.74 9.09 -6.46
N SER A 41 1.57 9.17 -7.78
CA SER A 41 2.58 9.63 -8.73
C SER A 41 3.90 8.86 -8.61
N GLN A 42 4.90 9.32 -9.34
CA GLN A 42 6.29 8.88 -9.22
C GLN A 42 7.01 9.40 -7.96
N TYR A 43 6.32 10.13 -7.08
CA TYR A 43 6.94 10.83 -5.94
C TYR A 43 6.59 10.25 -4.56
N ILE A 44 5.74 9.22 -4.49
CA ILE A 44 5.41 8.51 -3.26
C ILE A 44 5.61 7.01 -3.50
N ILE A 45 6.61 6.43 -2.83
CA ILE A 45 6.94 5.00 -2.84
C ILE A 45 7.14 4.50 -4.29
N SER A 46 7.82 5.28 -5.13
CA SER A 46 8.14 4.84 -6.50
C SER A 46 9.62 4.48 -6.66
N ALA A 47 9.87 3.36 -7.34
CA ALA A 47 11.20 2.96 -7.80
C ALA A 47 11.82 3.99 -8.76
N ALA A 48 11.02 4.84 -9.41
CA ALA A 48 11.49 5.87 -10.32
C ALA A 48 12.16 7.07 -9.63
N THR A 49 11.98 7.23 -8.31
CA THR A 49 12.36 8.46 -7.62
C THR A 49 13.88 8.67 -7.54
N PHE A 50 14.71 7.63 -7.76
CA PHE A 50 16.16 7.80 -7.89
C PHE A 50 16.82 6.70 -8.74
N PRO A 51 17.60 7.04 -9.78
CA PRO A 51 18.25 6.03 -10.60
C PRO A 51 19.32 5.24 -9.84
N ASP A 52 19.25 3.91 -9.94
CA ASP A 52 20.14 2.94 -9.29
C ASP A 52 21.64 3.18 -9.52
N TYR A 53 22.02 3.84 -10.61
CA TYR A 53 23.41 4.07 -10.98
C TYR A 53 24.10 5.15 -10.13
N PHE A 54 23.35 6.01 -9.43
CA PHE A 54 23.90 6.96 -8.47
C PHE A 54 24.20 6.35 -7.10
N LEU A 55 23.72 5.13 -6.82
CA LEU A 55 23.72 4.52 -5.49
C LEU A 55 24.63 3.28 -5.39
N LYS A 56 25.64 3.15 -6.27
CA LYS A 56 26.45 1.93 -6.40
C LYS A 56 27.14 1.48 -5.10
N ASP A 57 27.44 2.42 -4.19
CA ASP A 57 28.18 2.16 -2.95
C ASP A 57 27.39 2.50 -1.66
N LEU A 58 26.07 2.66 -1.76
CA LEU A 58 25.21 3.02 -0.62
C LEU A 58 24.18 1.91 -0.32
N PRO A 59 23.68 1.82 0.93
CA PRO A 59 22.55 0.96 1.26
C PRO A 59 21.28 1.49 0.57
N LYS A 60 21.04 1.02 -0.67
CA LYS A 60 20.02 1.54 -1.59
C LYS A 60 18.66 1.71 -0.93
N ASP A 61 18.15 0.67 -0.26
CA ASP A 61 16.83 0.68 0.38
C ASP A 61 16.71 1.79 1.43
N GLN A 62 17.77 2.04 2.20
CA GLN A 62 17.78 3.11 3.18
C GLN A 62 17.82 4.49 2.50
N VAL A 63 18.64 4.67 1.47
CA VAL A 63 18.71 5.96 0.76
C VAL A 63 17.39 6.27 0.05
N HIS A 64 16.76 5.28 -0.57
CA HIS A 64 15.44 5.40 -1.16
C HIS A 64 14.39 5.77 -0.12
N ALA A 65 14.42 5.11 1.05
CA ALA A 65 13.54 5.43 2.16
C ALA A 65 13.69 6.88 2.64
N GLU A 66 14.93 7.32 2.86
CA GLU A 66 15.23 8.66 3.35
C GLU A 66 14.83 9.74 2.34
N LEU A 67 15.10 9.52 1.06
CA LEU A 67 14.73 10.42 -0.02
C LEU A 67 13.21 10.54 -0.16
N ASP A 68 12.49 9.41 -0.17
CA ASP A 68 11.03 9.42 -0.26
C ASP A 68 10.43 10.19 0.92
N VAL A 69 10.90 9.94 2.15
CA VAL A 69 10.42 10.67 3.32
C VAL A 69 10.76 12.15 3.25
N ALA A 70 11.93 12.51 2.71
CA ALA A 70 12.32 13.90 2.49
C ALA A 70 11.43 14.59 1.43
N ILE A 71 11.13 13.94 0.32
CA ILE A 71 10.22 14.47 -0.71
C ILE A 71 8.82 14.66 -0.12
N PHE A 72 8.31 13.63 0.57
CA PHE A 72 7.01 13.70 1.22
C PHE A 72 6.94 14.85 2.22
N GLY A 73 7.90 14.92 3.15
CA GLY A 73 7.92 15.93 4.22
C GLY A 73 8.14 17.36 3.73
N ASN A 74 8.99 17.58 2.72
CA ASN A 74 9.31 18.93 2.23
C ASN A 74 8.37 19.44 1.13
N LYS A 75 7.75 18.55 0.33
CA LYS A 75 7.03 18.94 -0.89
C LYS A 75 5.56 18.59 -0.87
N ILE A 76 5.21 17.40 -0.39
CA ILE A 76 3.83 16.88 -0.49
C ILE A 76 3.02 17.30 0.72
N ALA A 77 3.52 17.00 1.92
CA ALA A 77 2.83 17.25 3.17
C ALA A 77 2.47 18.74 3.38
N PRO A 78 3.36 19.73 3.10
CA PRO A 78 3.02 21.14 3.28
C PRO A 78 1.91 21.62 2.35
N VAL A 79 1.92 21.16 1.08
CA VAL A 79 0.92 21.56 0.07
C VAL A 79 -0.47 21.03 0.42
N LEU A 80 -0.53 19.82 0.99
CA LEU A 80 -1.78 19.18 1.39
C LEU A 80 -2.14 19.39 2.87
N ALA A 81 -1.37 20.22 3.59
CA ALA A 81 -1.49 20.44 5.03
C ALA A 81 -1.51 19.13 5.86
N ILE A 82 -0.76 18.12 5.43
CA ILE A 82 -0.65 16.84 6.13
C ILE A 82 0.29 17.02 7.33
N ASN A 83 -0.25 16.78 8.54
CA ASN A 83 0.49 16.82 9.79
C ASN A 83 0.60 15.44 10.46
N LYS A 84 0.02 14.39 9.85
CA LYS A 84 0.02 13.03 10.37
C LYS A 84 0.08 12.01 9.25
N ARG A 85 0.91 10.97 9.40
CA ARG A 85 1.02 9.85 8.45
C ARG A 85 0.81 8.53 9.17
N PHE A 86 -0.11 7.73 8.62
CA PHE A 86 -0.42 6.38 9.10
C PHE A 86 0.21 5.34 8.19
N VAL A 87 0.75 4.27 8.77
CA VAL A 87 1.21 3.09 8.04
C VAL A 87 0.77 1.82 8.75
N GLY A 88 0.60 0.73 8.00
CA GLY A 88 0.37 -0.57 8.61
C GLY A 88 1.66 -1.16 9.19
N GLU A 89 1.52 -1.91 10.27
CA GLU A 89 2.57 -2.78 10.77
C GLU A 89 2.97 -3.82 9.70
N GLU A 90 4.27 -4.02 9.50
CA GLU A 90 4.82 -5.02 8.58
C GLU A 90 6.02 -5.75 9.20
N PRO A 91 5.76 -6.81 10.00
CA PRO A 91 6.82 -7.55 10.67
C PRO A 91 7.49 -8.59 9.75
N TYR A 92 6.92 -8.88 8.58
CA TYR A 92 7.37 -9.99 7.72
C TYR A 92 8.22 -9.52 6.53
N CYS A 93 8.41 -8.21 6.35
CA CYS A 93 9.20 -7.64 5.27
C CYS A 93 10.26 -6.69 5.83
N GLN A 94 11.53 -7.12 5.80
CA GLN A 94 12.64 -6.34 6.35
C GLN A 94 12.78 -4.95 5.69
N VAL A 95 12.59 -4.88 4.36
CA VAL A 95 12.62 -3.61 3.61
C VAL A 95 11.54 -2.65 4.11
N THR A 96 10.30 -3.13 4.25
CA THR A 96 9.17 -2.30 4.72
C THR A 96 9.32 -1.92 6.18
N SER A 97 9.81 -2.83 7.03
CA SER A 97 10.14 -2.52 8.43
C SER A 97 11.19 -1.41 8.51
N LYS A 98 12.23 -1.47 7.67
CA LYS A 98 13.26 -0.44 7.63
C LYS A 98 12.71 0.91 7.17
N TYR A 99 11.82 0.90 6.19
CA TYR A 99 11.13 2.09 5.72
C TYR A 99 10.27 2.72 6.83
N ASN A 100 9.55 1.91 7.62
CA ASN A 100 8.81 2.37 8.80
C ASN A 100 9.73 2.99 9.86
N GLU A 101 10.89 2.39 10.14
CA GLU A 101 11.91 2.99 11.03
C GLU A 101 12.40 4.35 10.52
N THR A 102 12.65 4.47 9.22
CA THR A 102 13.09 5.72 8.58
C THR A 102 12.01 6.79 8.71
N MET A 103 10.76 6.46 8.43
CA MET A 103 9.62 7.36 8.62
C MET A 103 9.50 7.83 10.08
N GLN A 104 9.61 6.90 11.05
CA GLN A 104 9.54 7.22 12.47
C GLN A 104 10.62 8.22 12.90
N LYS A 105 11.83 8.11 12.33
CA LYS A 105 12.97 9.00 12.64
C LYS A 105 12.89 10.36 11.94
N LEU A 106 12.35 10.42 10.73
CA LEU A 106 12.45 11.60 9.87
C LEU A 106 11.18 12.44 9.81
N LEU A 107 9.99 11.85 9.79
CA LEU A 107 8.72 12.60 9.70
C LEU A 107 8.53 13.63 10.83
N PRO A 108 8.90 13.34 12.10
CA PRO A 108 8.78 14.34 13.16
C PRO A 108 9.61 15.60 12.93
N LYS A 109 10.73 15.51 12.18
CA LYS A 109 11.56 16.67 11.82
C LYS A 109 10.85 17.64 10.87
N TYR A 110 9.81 17.18 10.18
CA TYR A 110 8.94 17.97 9.31
C TYR A 110 7.65 18.40 10.01
N GLY A 111 7.52 18.19 11.32
CA GLY A 111 6.27 18.45 12.06
C GLY A 111 5.15 17.46 11.74
N ILE A 112 5.48 16.28 11.21
CA ILE A 112 4.52 15.24 10.84
C ILE A 112 4.54 14.13 11.90
N GLU A 113 3.41 13.92 12.55
CA GLU A 113 3.22 12.81 13.48
C GLU A 113 3.17 11.48 12.72
N PHE A 114 3.84 10.46 13.23
CA PHE A 114 3.89 9.14 12.60
C PHE A 114 3.22 8.10 13.47
N THR A 115 2.29 7.33 12.89
CA THR A 115 1.54 6.29 13.60
C THR A 115 1.57 4.98 12.84
N ILE A 116 2.04 3.93 13.50
CA ILE A 116 1.93 2.56 12.99
C ILE A 116 0.61 1.98 13.51
N LEU A 117 -0.22 1.49 12.59
CA LEU A 117 -1.48 0.82 12.87
C LEU A 117 -1.24 -0.68 12.94
N GLU A 118 -1.69 -1.29 14.03
CA GLU A 118 -1.63 -2.74 14.21
C GLU A 118 -2.38 -3.47 13.10
N ARG A 119 -1.83 -4.60 12.66
CA ARG A 119 -2.43 -5.38 11.59
C ARG A 119 -3.73 -6.03 12.06
N LYS A 120 -4.81 -5.84 11.28
CA LYS A 120 -6.09 -6.52 11.53
C LYS A 120 -5.91 -8.04 11.49
N LYS A 121 -6.44 -8.73 12.49
CA LYS A 121 -6.42 -10.19 12.61
C LYS A 121 -7.80 -10.77 12.32
N PHE A 122 -7.82 -12.00 11.80
CA PHE A 122 -9.00 -12.83 11.64
C PHE A 122 -8.65 -14.24 12.11
N ASN A 123 -9.41 -14.79 13.06
CA ASN A 123 -9.10 -16.07 13.73
C ASN A 123 -7.64 -16.15 14.21
N ASP A 124 -7.19 -15.11 14.93
CA ASP A 124 -5.83 -14.94 15.47
C ASP A 124 -4.70 -14.90 14.43
N LYS A 125 -5.02 -14.91 13.13
CA LYS A 125 -4.06 -14.77 12.04
C LYS A 125 -4.13 -13.37 11.44
N ALA A 126 -2.96 -12.78 11.23
CA ALA A 126 -2.83 -11.51 10.52
C ALA A 126 -3.41 -11.61 9.09
N ILE A 127 -4.30 -10.69 8.72
CA ILE A 127 -4.81 -10.60 7.35
C ILE A 127 -3.67 -10.11 6.44
N SER A 128 -3.43 -10.81 5.33
CA SER A 128 -2.37 -10.46 4.38
C SER A 128 -2.79 -10.72 2.94
N ALA A 129 -2.19 -9.96 2.00
CA ALA A 129 -2.47 -10.14 0.58
C ALA A 129 -2.00 -11.52 0.04
N SER A 130 -0.95 -12.10 0.62
CA SER A 130 -0.50 -13.45 0.29
C SER A 130 -1.52 -14.51 0.71
N THR A 131 -2.14 -14.37 1.88
CA THR A 131 -3.25 -15.24 2.32
C THR A 131 -4.43 -15.16 1.36
N VAL A 132 -4.80 -13.95 0.91
CA VAL A 132 -5.88 -13.79 -0.10
C VAL A 132 -5.52 -14.51 -1.39
N ARG A 133 -4.29 -14.35 -1.92
CA ARG A 133 -3.84 -15.07 -3.12
C ARG A 133 -3.82 -16.58 -2.92
N GLN A 134 -3.45 -17.08 -1.74
CA GLN A 134 -3.51 -18.50 -1.43
C GLN A 134 -4.96 -19.01 -1.49
N TYR A 135 -5.92 -18.32 -0.89
CA TYR A 135 -7.33 -18.70 -0.98
C TYR A 135 -7.88 -18.64 -2.41
N ILE A 136 -7.40 -17.72 -3.25
CA ILE A 136 -7.73 -17.71 -4.68
C ILE A 136 -7.25 -19.01 -5.35
N ARG A 137 -6.02 -19.45 -5.06
CA ARG A 137 -5.47 -20.70 -5.61
C ARG A 137 -6.21 -21.95 -5.15
N GLU A 138 -6.70 -21.92 -3.92
CA GLU A 138 -7.44 -23.03 -3.30
C GLU A 138 -8.96 -22.96 -3.56
N ASP A 139 -9.43 -22.01 -4.38
CA ASP A 139 -10.86 -21.78 -4.66
C ASP A 139 -11.73 -21.48 -3.43
N LYS A 140 -11.12 -20.96 -2.36
CA LYS A 140 -11.77 -20.65 -1.07
C LYS A 140 -12.34 -19.23 -1.02
N PHE A 141 -13.22 -18.87 -1.96
CA PHE A 141 -13.79 -17.51 -2.03
C PHE A 141 -14.64 -17.14 -0.82
N ASP A 142 -15.31 -18.10 -0.17
CA ASP A 142 -16.05 -17.86 1.07
C ASP A 142 -15.14 -17.41 2.22
N GLU A 143 -13.89 -17.90 2.27
CA GLU A 143 -12.91 -17.43 3.26
C GLU A 143 -12.39 -16.04 2.92
N ILE A 144 -12.19 -15.74 1.63
CA ILE A 144 -11.79 -14.39 1.18
C ILE A 144 -12.82 -13.36 1.65
N LYS A 145 -14.11 -13.63 1.48
CA LYS A 145 -15.21 -12.73 1.88
C LYS A 145 -15.14 -12.30 3.34
N LYS A 146 -14.58 -13.13 4.22
CA LYS A 146 -14.48 -12.86 5.67
C LYS A 146 -13.30 -11.94 6.01
N ILE A 147 -12.28 -11.86 5.14
CA ILE A 147 -11.02 -11.17 5.44
C ILE A 147 -10.76 -9.92 4.60
N VAL A 148 -11.58 -9.64 3.57
CA VAL A 148 -11.44 -8.45 2.73
C VAL A 148 -12.69 -7.54 2.81
N PRO A 149 -12.56 -6.24 2.53
CA PRO A 149 -13.71 -5.36 2.37
C PRO A 149 -14.67 -5.86 1.29
N LEU A 150 -15.97 -5.56 1.43
CA LEU A 150 -17.00 -6.00 0.48
C LEU A 150 -16.65 -5.62 -0.98
N ALA A 151 -16.20 -4.38 -1.22
CA ALA A 151 -15.81 -3.91 -2.55
C ALA A 151 -14.67 -4.74 -3.17
N THR A 152 -13.74 -5.24 -2.36
CA THR A 152 -12.67 -6.13 -2.83
C THR A 152 -13.24 -7.50 -3.20
N TYR A 153 -14.12 -8.06 -2.36
CA TYR A 153 -14.75 -9.35 -2.65
C TYR A 153 -15.60 -9.29 -3.93
N GLU A 154 -16.43 -8.25 -4.07
CA GLU A 154 -17.25 -8.02 -5.27
C GLU A 154 -16.41 -7.92 -6.55
N PHE A 155 -15.25 -7.26 -6.48
CA PHE A 155 -14.32 -7.24 -7.59
C PHE A 155 -13.78 -8.65 -7.90
N LEU A 156 -13.35 -9.41 -6.90
CA LEU A 156 -12.75 -10.74 -7.09
C LEU A 156 -13.71 -11.76 -7.72
N VAL A 157 -15.02 -11.60 -7.55
CA VAL A 157 -16.05 -12.46 -8.18
C VAL A 157 -16.64 -11.88 -9.47
N SER A 158 -16.13 -10.73 -9.92
CA SER A 158 -16.58 -10.07 -11.16
C SER A 158 -15.97 -10.71 -12.42
N LYS A 159 -16.55 -10.40 -13.59
CA LYS A 159 -16.03 -10.89 -14.88
C LYS A 159 -14.65 -10.28 -15.18
N GLU A 160 -14.43 -9.05 -14.76
CA GLU A 160 -13.20 -8.29 -14.97
C GLU A 160 -12.01 -8.90 -14.22
N ALA A 161 -12.25 -9.63 -13.13
CA ALA A 161 -11.21 -10.29 -12.36
C ALA A 161 -10.80 -11.66 -12.90
N ILE A 162 -11.60 -12.30 -13.77
CA ILE A 162 -11.32 -13.64 -14.33
C ILE A 162 -9.87 -13.80 -14.82
N PRO A 163 -9.33 -12.95 -15.73
CA PRO A 163 -7.97 -13.12 -16.20
C PRO A 163 -6.91 -12.98 -15.09
N ILE A 164 -7.17 -12.14 -14.09
CA ILE A 164 -6.27 -11.94 -12.93
C ILE A 164 -6.30 -13.16 -12.02
N ILE A 165 -7.49 -13.73 -11.78
CA ILE A 165 -7.67 -14.94 -10.97
C ILE A 165 -6.98 -16.13 -11.64
N GLU A 166 -7.14 -16.30 -12.96
CA GLU A 166 -6.45 -17.32 -13.73
C GLU A 166 -4.94 -17.15 -13.66
N GLU A 167 -4.42 -15.92 -13.79
CA GLU A 167 -3.01 -15.64 -13.61
C GLU A 167 -2.54 -16.06 -12.20
N ILE A 168 -3.21 -15.62 -11.13
CA ILE A 168 -2.85 -15.97 -9.74
C ILE A 168 -2.83 -17.48 -9.52
N LYS A 169 -3.75 -18.22 -10.14
CA LYS A 169 -3.80 -19.70 -10.06
C LYS A 169 -2.63 -20.36 -10.77
N ASN A 170 -2.19 -19.79 -11.90
CA ASN A 170 -1.15 -20.38 -12.74
C ASN A 170 0.28 -19.95 -12.37
N THR A 171 0.46 -19.02 -11.42
CA THR A 171 1.80 -18.59 -10.97
C THR A 171 1.96 -18.52 -9.45
N THR A 172 3.19 -18.71 -9.01
CA THR A 172 3.62 -18.60 -7.60
C THR A 172 4.32 -17.28 -7.28
N ARG A 173 4.41 -16.34 -8.24
CA ARG A 173 5.09 -15.05 -8.00
C ARG A 173 4.42 -14.25 -6.86
N ARG A 174 5.23 -13.49 -6.12
CA ARG A 174 4.76 -12.76 -4.93
C ARG A 174 3.87 -11.57 -5.31
N HIS A 175 4.20 -10.87 -6.39
CA HIS A 175 3.52 -9.68 -6.93
C HIS A 175 3.27 -9.89 -8.42
#